data_AF-A0A9X9F0R1-F1
#
_entry.id   AF-A0A9X9F0R1-F1
#
_cell.length_a   1.000
_cell.length_b   1.000
_cell.length_c   1.000
_cell.angle_alpha   90.00
_cell.angle_beta   90.00
_cell.angle_gamma   90.00
#
_symmetry.space_group_name_H-M   'P 1'
#
loop_
_entity.id
_entity.type
_entity.pdbx_description
1 polymer ?
#
loop_
_entity_poly.entity_id
_entity_poly.type
_entity_poly.pdbx_seq_one_letter_code
_entity_poly.pdbx_strand_id
1 'polypeptide(L)'
;SRVSLALIVEMCNNMLDAFDLPKTSPAVSPFCLENGKEIVASAFPTVEETVIHNALVFHHATPIVNYISSMFPSLNIPDNMYLQAEMKEWLTEEINKELSLHNGIWRDPKTLAIYRCQKEKS
;
A
#
# COMPACT_ATOMS: atom_id res chain seq x y z
N SER A 1 12.40 3.48 13.53
CA SER A 1 11.31 4.21 12.86
C SER A 1 10.06 3.36 12.97
N ARG A 2 8.93 3.90 13.45
CA ARG A 2 7.65 3.19 13.26
C ARG A 2 7.42 3.21 11.76
N VAL A 3 7.47 2.04 11.11
CA VAL A 3 6.97 1.91 9.74
C VAL A 3 5.49 2.22 9.85
N SER A 4 5.10 3.49 9.67
CA SER A 4 3.70 3.84 9.55
C SER A 4 3.17 3.00 8.39
N LEU A 5 2.08 2.27 8.61
CA LEU A 5 1.38 1.66 7.48
C LEU A 5 1.18 2.74 6.42
N ALA A 6 1.33 2.36 5.15
CA ALA A 6 0.95 3.24 4.06
C ALA A 6 -0.50 3.70 4.34
N LEU A 7 -0.77 4.99 4.25
CA LEU A 7 -2.07 5.60 4.57
C LEU A 7 -3.21 4.94 3.78
N ILE A 8 -2.93 4.46 2.58
CA ILE A 8 -3.86 3.65 1.80
C ILE A 8 -4.26 2.35 2.51
N VAL A 9 -3.31 1.63 3.09
CA VAL A 9 -3.58 0.37 3.81
C VAL A 9 -4.32 0.64 5.11
N GLU A 10 -3.98 1.72 5.80
CA GLU A 10 -4.70 2.15 7.00
C GLU A 10 -6.16 2.50 6.67
N MET A 11 -6.40 3.34 5.66
CA MET A 11 -7.75 3.69 5.21
C MET A 11 -8.54 2.45 4.74
N CYS A 12 -7.88 1.52 4.04
CA CYS A 12 -8.49 0.24 3.67
C CYS A 12 -8.92 -0.58 4.91
N ASN A 13 -8.06 -0.69 5.93
CA ASN A 13 -8.39 -1.41 7.16
C ASN A 13 -9.48 -0.72 7.98
N ASN A 14 -9.50 0.61 8.03
CA ASN A 14 -10.56 1.37 8.71
C ASN A 14 -11.91 1.12 8.03
N MET A 15 -11.94 1.07 6.71
CA MET A 15 -13.13 0.70 5.95
C MET A 15 -13.54 -0.76 6.22
N LEU A 16 -12.61 -1.72 6.24
CA LEU A 16 -12.96 -3.11 6.58
C LEU A 16 -13.55 -3.22 7.99
N ASP A 17 -12.96 -2.52 8.96
CA ASP A 17 -13.47 -2.46 10.34
C ASP A 17 -14.89 -1.87 10.41
N ALA A 18 -15.17 -0.80 9.68
CA ALA A 18 -16.48 -0.16 9.67
C ALA A 18 -17.62 -1.06 9.14
N PHE A 19 -17.27 -2.11 8.40
CA PHE A 19 -18.20 -3.08 7.83
C PHE A 19 -18.08 -4.47 8.49
N ASP A 20 -17.43 -4.57 9.65
CA ASP A 20 -17.20 -5.81 10.39
C ASP A 20 -16.50 -6.92 9.56
N LEU A 21 -15.61 -6.49 8.65
CA LEU A 21 -14.84 -7.38 7.79
C LEU A 21 -13.41 -7.57 8.31
N PRO A 22 -12.78 -8.73 8.05
CA PRO A 22 -11.43 -8.99 8.52
C PRO A 22 -10.42 -8.03 7.85
N LYS A 23 -9.59 -7.38 8.66
CA LYS A 23 -8.47 -6.53 8.20
C LYS A 23 -7.54 -7.28 7.25
N THR A 24 -6.83 -6.49 6.43
CA THR A 24 -5.65 -6.99 5.73
C THR A 24 -4.65 -7.55 6.73
N SER A 25 -4.26 -8.81 6.53
CA SER A 25 -3.10 -9.35 7.22
C SER A 25 -1.85 -8.77 6.58
N PRO A 26 -0.78 -8.48 7.35
CA PRO A 26 0.52 -8.20 6.76
C PRO A 26 0.84 -9.34 5.79
N ALA A 27 1.18 -9.00 4.55
CA ALA A 27 1.73 -10.01 3.65
C ALA A 27 2.95 -10.59 4.36
N VAL A 28 2.92 -11.88 4.67
CA VAL A 28 4.08 -12.60 5.18
C VAL A 28 5.08 -12.63 4.03
N SER A 29 5.85 -11.56 3.86
CA SER A 29 6.76 -11.48 2.73
C SER A 29 8.12 -12.01 3.15
N PRO A 30 8.59 -13.13 2.56
CA PRO A 30 9.98 -13.52 2.70
C PRO A 30 10.92 -12.51 2.02
N PHE A 31 10.41 -11.59 1.19
CA PHE A 31 11.22 -10.57 0.50
C PHE A 31 10.64 -9.16 0.71
N CYS A 32 11.31 -8.35 1.52
CA CYS A 32 10.94 -6.97 1.87
C CYS A 32 12.15 -6.04 1.79
N LEU A 33 11.97 -4.77 2.14
CA LEU A 33 13.06 -3.79 2.15
C LEU A 33 14.14 -4.17 3.17
N GLU A 34 13.72 -4.74 4.30
CA GLU A 34 14.60 -5.07 5.43
C GLU A 34 15.52 -6.25 5.14
N ASN A 35 15.10 -7.22 4.31
CA ASN A 35 15.86 -8.44 4.04
C ASN A 35 16.21 -8.64 2.55
N GLY A 36 15.69 -7.82 1.65
CA GLY A 36 15.79 -8.04 0.22
C GLY A 36 17.23 -8.05 -0.28
N LYS A 37 18.06 -7.13 0.22
CA LYS A 37 19.49 -7.08 -0.14
C LYS A 37 20.24 -8.36 0.24
N GLU A 38 20.00 -8.86 1.46
CA GLU A 38 20.64 -10.08 1.96
C GLU A 38 20.26 -11.30 1.11
N ILE A 39 18.98 -11.43 0.80
CA ILE A 39 18.45 -12.50 -0.05
C ILE A 39 19.03 -12.42 -1.47
N VAL A 40 19.15 -11.22 -2.05
CA VAL A 40 19.76 -11.08 -3.38
C VAL A 40 21.26 -11.38 -3.33
N ALA A 41 21.95 -10.95 -2.28
CA ALA A 41 23.39 -11.20 -2.11
C ALA A 41 23.72 -12.69 -1.90
N SER A 42 22.78 -13.52 -1.45
CA SER A 42 23.00 -14.97 -1.39
C SER A 42 23.07 -15.64 -2.78
N ALA A 43 22.63 -14.95 -3.84
CA ALA A 43 22.58 -15.48 -5.20
C ALA A 43 23.55 -14.79 -6.18
N PHE A 44 24.06 -13.60 -5.85
CA PHE A 44 24.93 -12.82 -6.72
C PHE A 44 26.17 -12.30 -5.96
N PRO A 45 27.38 -12.40 -6.55
CA PRO A 45 28.62 -11.98 -5.90
C PRO A 45 28.69 -10.47 -5.65
N THR A 46 28.03 -9.67 -6.50
CA THR A 46 27.97 -8.22 -6.36
C THR A 46 26.53 -7.75 -6.48
N VAL A 47 26.06 -7.01 -5.48
CA VAL A 47 24.73 -6.41 -5.42
C VAL A 47 24.85 -4.94 -5.01
N GLU A 48 24.51 -4.04 -5.91
CA GLU A 48 24.32 -2.62 -5.62
C GLU A 48 22.85 -2.38 -5.28
N GLU A 49 22.58 -1.60 -4.24
CA GLU A 49 21.22 -1.26 -3.81
C GLU A 49 21.00 0.24 -3.92
N THR A 50 19.88 0.61 -4.54
CA THR A 50 19.37 1.97 -4.57
C THR A 50 17.99 1.99 -3.93
N VAL A 51 17.84 2.75 -2.83
CA VAL A 51 16.54 2.97 -2.19
C VAL A 51 16.01 4.33 -2.59
N ILE A 52 14.78 4.36 -3.10
CA ILE A 52 14.06 5.56 -3.52
C ILE A 52 12.86 5.74 -2.58
N HIS A 53 12.82 6.87 -1.88
CA HIS A 53 11.67 7.30 -1.10
C HIS A 53 10.84 8.30 -1.91
N ASN A 54 9.56 7.99 -2.09
CA ASN A 54 8.61 8.82 -2.81
C ASN A 54 7.24 8.79 -2.10
N ALA A 55 6.23 9.40 -2.69
CA ALA A 55 4.85 9.29 -2.25
C ALA A 55 3.89 9.32 -3.44
N LEU A 56 2.78 8.59 -3.34
CA LEU A 56 1.62 8.92 -4.16
C LEU A 56 0.97 10.17 -3.57
N VAL A 57 0.69 11.15 -4.43
CA VAL A 57 0.11 12.43 -4.03
C VAL A 57 -1.27 12.56 -4.65
N PHE A 58 -2.25 12.82 -3.81
CA PHE A 58 -3.65 12.93 -4.19
C PHE A 58 -4.24 14.24 -3.71
N HIS A 59 -5.10 14.82 -4.55
CA HIS A 59 -5.81 16.07 -4.28
C HIS A 59 -7.33 15.90 -4.20
N HIS A 60 -7.82 14.71 -4.56
CA HIS A 60 -9.24 14.38 -4.63
C HIS A 60 -9.45 12.98 -4.07
N ALA A 61 -10.64 12.72 -3.53
CA ALA A 61 -10.98 11.40 -2.99
C ALA A 61 -11.08 10.32 -4.08
N THR A 62 -11.64 10.64 -5.25
CA THR A 62 -11.94 9.65 -6.29
C THR A 62 -10.75 8.76 -6.69
N PRO A 63 -9.54 9.28 -6.97
CA PRO A 63 -8.40 8.42 -7.28
C PRO A 63 -7.98 7.49 -6.13
N ILE A 64 -8.16 7.93 -4.89
CA ILE A 64 -7.85 7.14 -3.69
C ILE A 64 -8.87 6.01 -3.54
N VAL A 65 -10.16 6.35 -3.64
CA VAL A 65 -11.27 5.37 -3.61
C VAL A 65 -11.07 4.31 -4.69
N ASN A 66 -10.70 4.72 -5.92
CA ASN A 66 -10.43 3.80 -7.01
C ASN A 66 -9.23 2.90 -6.73
N TYR A 67 -8.16 3.44 -6.16
CA TYR A 67 -7.01 2.65 -5.76
C TYR A 67 -7.41 1.59 -4.73
N ILE A 68 -8.09 1.97 -3.66
CA ILE A 68 -8.54 1.04 -2.61
C ILE A 68 -9.50 0.00 -3.17
N SER A 69 -10.47 0.43 -3.98
CA SER A 69 -11.45 -0.44 -4.62
C SER A 69 -10.81 -1.47 -5.56
N SER A 70 -9.70 -1.12 -6.21
CA SER A 70 -8.97 -2.06 -7.07
C SER A 70 -8.40 -3.25 -6.29
N MET A 71 -8.25 -3.14 -4.96
CA MET A 71 -7.81 -4.22 -4.08
C MET A 71 -8.96 -5.11 -3.62
N PHE A 72 -10.24 -4.73 -3.81
CA PHE A 72 -11.37 -5.53 -3.31
C PHE A 72 -11.32 -7.01 -3.72
N PRO A 73 -10.94 -7.38 -4.96
CA PRO A 73 -10.83 -8.79 -5.34
C PRO A 73 -9.80 -9.61 -4.56
N SER A 74 -8.81 -8.98 -3.91
CA SER A 74 -7.81 -9.67 -3.09
C SER A 74 -8.12 -9.65 -1.60
N LEU A 75 -9.25 -9.05 -1.21
CA LEU A 75 -9.73 -8.99 0.16
C LEU A 75 -10.83 -10.03 0.39
N ASN A 76 -11.05 -10.43 1.63
CA ASN A 76 -12.15 -11.33 2.01
C ASN A 76 -13.51 -10.59 2.05
N ILE A 77 -13.79 -9.76 1.05
CA ILE A 77 -15.04 -9.02 0.91
C ILE A 77 -16.02 -9.92 0.13
N PRO A 78 -17.27 -10.10 0.61
CA PRO A 78 -18.29 -10.80 -0.15
C PRO A 78 -18.50 -10.20 -1.55
N ASP A 79 -18.74 -11.05 -2.55
CA ASP A 79 -19.09 -10.60 -3.90
C ASP A 79 -20.54 -10.09 -3.93
N ASN A 80 -20.73 -8.88 -3.39
CA ASN A 80 -22.01 -8.19 -3.29
C ASN A 80 -21.84 -6.74 -3.76
N MET A 81 -22.47 -6.42 -4.89
CA MET A 81 -22.36 -5.11 -5.52
C MET A 81 -22.91 -3.97 -4.65
N TYR A 82 -23.95 -4.21 -3.84
CA TYR A 82 -24.51 -3.20 -2.94
C TYR A 82 -23.54 -2.88 -1.81
N LEU A 83 -22.99 -3.92 -1.16
CA LEU A 83 -21.98 -3.76 -0.11
C LEU A 83 -20.76 -2.99 -0.65
N GLN A 84 -20.26 -3.36 -1.84
CA GLN A 84 -19.13 -2.67 -2.45
C GLN A 84 -19.43 -1.21 -2.80
N ALA A 85 -20.69 -0.87 -3.12
CA ALA A 85 -21.10 0.51 -3.36
C ALA A 85 -21.10 1.31 -2.04
N GLU A 86 -21.70 0.76 -0.98
CA GLU A 86 -21.70 1.39 0.36
C GLU A 86 -20.28 1.61 0.89
N MET A 87 -19.38 0.64 0.71
CA MET A 87 -17.98 0.78 1.09
C MET A 87 -17.27 1.92 0.33
N LYS A 88 -17.60 2.13 -0.95
CA LYS A 88 -17.04 3.24 -1.76
C LYS A 88 -17.59 4.60 -1.32
N GLU A 89 -18.87 4.66 -0.96
CA GLU A 89 -19.48 5.87 -0.40
C GLU A 89 -18.81 6.23 0.93
N TRP A 90 -18.69 5.26 1.83
CA TRP A 90 -17.98 5.43 3.10
C TRP A 90 -16.54 5.91 2.91
N LEU A 91 -15.78 5.26 2.01
CA LEU A 91 -14.42 5.68 1.67
C LEU A 91 -14.39 7.12 1.18
N THR A 92 -15.33 7.49 0.31
CA THR A 92 -15.41 8.85 -0.24
C THR A 92 -15.60 9.89 0.87
N GLU A 93 -16.47 9.62 1.84
CA GLU A 93 -16.68 10.51 2.98
C GLU A 93 -15.44 10.64 3.86
N GLU A 94 -14.85 9.52 4.27
CA GLU A 94 -13.69 9.53 5.16
C GLU A 94 -12.44 10.13 4.51
N ILE A 95 -12.20 9.83 3.23
CA ILE A 95 -11.07 10.41 2.50
C ILE A 95 -11.25 11.93 2.31
N ASN A 96 -12.47 12.42 2.11
CA ASN A 96 -12.71 13.85 2.03
C ASN A 96 -12.47 14.56 3.38
N LYS A 97 -12.77 13.89 4.51
CA LYS A 97 -12.43 14.40 5.85
C LYS A 97 -10.91 14.49 6.01
N GLU A 98 -10.19 13.42 5.70
CA GLU A 98 -8.72 13.38 5.73
C GLU A 98 -8.08 14.45 4.84
N LEU A 99 -8.55 14.59 3.60
CA LEU A 99 -8.08 15.64 2.70
C LEU A 99 -8.32 17.03 3.29
N SER A 100 -9.49 17.28 3.88
CA SER A 100 -9.81 18.57 4.50
C SER A 100 -8.91 18.89 5.69
N LEU A 101 -8.55 17.89 6.50
CA LEU A 101 -7.61 18.02 7.62
C LEU A 101 -6.17 18.28 7.15
N HIS A 102 -5.81 17.85 5.94
CA HIS A 102 -4.47 17.92 5.36
C HIS A 102 -4.34 18.95 4.23
N ASN A 103 -5.06 20.06 4.31
CA ASN A 103 -5.01 21.17 3.33
C ASN A 103 -5.28 20.73 1.88
N GLY A 104 -6.14 19.72 1.70
CA GLY A 104 -6.49 19.16 0.40
C GLY A 104 -5.39 18.31 -0.24
N ILE A 105 -4.38 17.87 0.52
CA ILE A 105 -3.27 17.06 -0.01
C ILE A 105 -3.10 15.82 0.86
N TRP A 106 -3.31 14.65 0.26
CA TRP A 106 -2.99 13.37 0.88
C TRP A 106 -1.74 12.78 0.25
N ARG A 107 -0.78 12.38 1.08
CA ARG A 107 0.53 11.85 0.66
C ARG A 107 0.73 10.47 1.25
N ASP A 108 0.62 9.45 0.41
CA ASP A 108 0.84 8.05 0.79
C ASP A 108 2.30 7.66 0.50
N PRO A 109 3.17 7.53 1.52
CA PRO A 109 4.60 7.26 1.30
C PRO A 109 4.82 5.90 0.64
N LYS A 110 5.68 5.87 -0.39
CA LYS A 110 6.11 4.66 -1.09
C LYS A 110 7.63 4.57 -1.07
N THR A 111 8.15 3.39 -0.73
CA THR A 111 9.58 3.10 -0.85
C THR A 111 9.81 2.04 -1.90
N LEU A 112 10.76 2.27 -2.79
CA LEU A 112 11.19 1.34 -3.82
C LEU A 112 12.67 1.01 -3.60
N ALA A 113 13.03 -0.27 -3.58
CA ALA A 113 14.41 -0.72 -3.65
C ALA A 113 14.69 -1.29 -5.04
N ILE A 114 15.80 -0.88 -5.63
CA ILE A 114 16.33 -1.42 -6.89
C ILE A 114 17.65 -2.10 -6.57
N TYR A 115 17.74 -3.39 -6.87
CA TYR A 115 18.95 -4.19 -6.74
C TYR A 115 19.57 -4.41 -8.11
N ARG A 116 20.81 -3.94 -8.30
CA ARG A 116 21.58 -4.19 -9.51
C ARG A 116 22.63 -5.27 -9.21
N CYS A 117 22.45 -6.43 -9.82
CA CYS A 117 23.30 -7.60 -9.60
C CYS A 117 24.27 -7.81 -10.75
N GLN A 118 25.52 -8.19 -10.45
CA GLN A 118 26.48 -8.64 -11.44
C GLN A 118 26.81 -10.13 -11.22
N LYS A 119 26.93 -10.89 -12.30
CA LYS A 119 27.48 -12.24 -12.28
C LYS A 119 28.98 -12.16 -12.53
N GLU A 120 29.74 -13.07 -11.93
CA GLU A 120 31.13 -13.28 -12.35
C GLU A 120 31.19 -13.58 -13.84
N LYS A 121 32.19 -13.02 -14.52
CA LYS A 121 32.50 -13.42 -15.89
C LYS A 121 33.02 -14.85 -15.81
N SER A 122 32.24 -15.80 -16.32
CA SER A 122 32.68 -17.17 -16.59
C SER A 122 33.85 -17.20 -17.57
#